data_AF-A0A1X1WY65-F1
#
_entry.id   AF-A0A1X1WY65-F1
#
_cell.length_a   1.000
_cell.length_b   1.000
_cell.length_c   1.000
_cell.angle_alpha   90.00
_cell.angle_beta   90.00
_cell.angle_gamma   90.00
#
_symmetry.space_group_name_H-M   'P 1'
#
loop_
_entity.id
_entity.type
_entity.pdbx_description
1 polymer ?
#
loop_
_entity_poly.entity_id
_entity_poly.type
_entity_poly.pdbx_seq_one_letter_code
_entity_poly.pdbx_strand_id
1 'polypeptide(L)'
;MTDADWTIRPREGLGRLEFGMSPTQVDELSEAYGTVTGRAADRISDDFLHETLKMFGDSMSDVEKQALIAEYADNGPPADSVTETRGDLVLRYQADRLCEIMPAGQRHPLFLAGRNLFALQSLETLGLLEGVNGSPGRYADTEAAFDNLAISVSGFSVRESNSVVLALKGSDERFLERTVTLREVPYVPEEELHRYVLFSARAVTDRPG
;
A
#
# COMPACT_ATOMS: atom_id res chain seq x y z
N MET A 1 -13.52 8.67 19.33
CA MET A 1 -12.54 7.82 18.61
C MET A 1 -12.01 6.78 19.59
N THR A 2 -12.09 5.50 19.25
CA THR A 2 -11.65 4.39 20.12
C THR A 2 -10.50 3.62 19.47
N ASP A 3 -9.66 2.96 20.25
CA ASP A 3 -8.59 2.08 19.74
C ASP A 3 -9.14 0.97 18.83
N ALA A 4 -10.41 0.58 19.04
CA ALA A 4 -11.10 -0.41 18.22
C ALA A 4 -11.28 0.06 16.76
N ASP A 5 -11.45 1.36 16.52
CA ASP A 5 -11.63 1.91 15.16
C ASP A 5 -10.34 1.78 14.32
N TRP A 6 -9.18 1.69 14.97
CA TRP A 6 -7.86 1.61 14.33
C TRP A 6 -7.18 0.25 14.52
N THR A 7 -7.97 -0.78 14.84
CA THR A 7 -7.50 -2.15 14.95
C THR A 7 -7.65 -2.87 13.62
N ILE A 8 -6.55 -3.39 13.08
CA ILE A 8 -6.52 -4.17 11.85
C ILE A 8 -7.26 -5.49 12.08
N ARG A 9 -8.17 -5.80 11.17
CA ARG A 9 -8.77 -7.13 11.01
C ARG A 9 -8.27 -7.69 9.66
N PRO A 10 -7.24 -8.57 9.66
CA PRO A 10 -6.61 -9.03 8.42
C PRO A 10 -7.65 -9.54 7.41
N ARG A 11 -7.54 -9.08 6.16
CA ARG A 11 -8.46 -9.41 5.04
C ARG A 11 -9.92 -8.95 5.22
N GLU A 12 -10.26 -8.33 6.34
CA GLU A 12 -11.61 -7.82 6.62
C GLU A 12 -11.65 -6.29 6.56
N GLY A 13 -10.64 -5.60 7.10
CA GLY A 13 -10.53 -4.14 7.06
C GLY A 13 -9.85 -3.52 8.28
N LEU A 14 -10.34 -2.35 8.70
CA LEU A 14 -9.79 -1.52 9.77
C LEU A 14 -10.91 -1.05 10.72
N GLY A 15 -10.98 -1.62 11.91
CA GLY A 15 -12.05 -1.30 12.87
C GLY A 15 -13.42 -1.52 12.26
N ARG A 16 -14.19 -0.44 12.08
CA ARG A 16 -15.51 -0.46 11.43
C ARG A 16 -15.47 -0.34 9.90
N LEU A 17 -14.34 0.06 9.31
CA LEU A 17 -14.17 0.00 7.85
C LEU A 17 -13.99 -1.45 7.43
N GLU A 18 -14.84 -1.91 6.51
CA GLU A 18 -14.79 -3.26 5.96
C GLU A 18 -14.57 -3.19 4.45
N PHE A 19 -13.75 -4.09 3.92
CA PHE A 19 -13.65 -4.28 2.49
C PHE A 19 -15.02 -4.64 1.91
N GLY A 20 -15.32 -4.12 0.71
CA GLY A 20 -16.63 -4.24 0.09
C GLY A 20 -17.64 -3.15 0.47
N MET A 21 -17.33 -2.29 1.45
CA MET A 21 -18.17 -1.10 1.72
C MET A 21 -18.20 -0.15 0.51
N SER A 22 -19.37 0.38 0.20
CA SER A 22 -19.53 1.47 -0.76
C SER A 22 -19.05 2.80 -0.17
N PRO A 23 -18.73 3.82 -1.00
CA PRO A 23 -18.34 5.13 -0.50
C PRO A 23 -19.36 5.76 0.46
N THR A 24 -20.67 5.58 0.19
CA THR A 24 -21.74 6.07 1.08
C THR A 24 -21.69 5.42 2.46
N GLN A 25 -21.44 4.11 2.53
CA GLN A 25 -21.31 3.41 3.82
C GLN A 25 -20.07 3.87 4.59
N VAL A 26 -18.98 4.19 3.88
CA VAL A 26 -17.78 4.77 4.51
C VAL A 26 -18.06 6.19 5.02
N ASP A 27 -18.85 6.99 4.30
CA ASP A 27 -19.22 8.35 4.72
C ASP A 27 -20.02 8.38 6.03
N GLU A 28 -20.83 7.36 6.31
CA GLU A 28 -21.53 7.18 7.59
C GLU A 28 -20.55 7.03 8.78
N LEU A 29 -19.30 6.66 8.52
CA LEU A 29 -18.25 6.49 9.52
C LEU A 29 -17.32 7.71 9.64
N SER A 30 -17.67 8.84 9.03
CA SER A 30 -16.84 10.06 9.00
C SER A 30 -16.49 10.64 10.37
N GLU A 31 -17.29 10.37 11.41
CA GLU A 31 -16.95 10.75 12.79
C GLU A 31 -15.66 10.07 13.28
N ALA A 32 -15.37 8.85 12.82
CA ALA A 32 -14.19 8.10 13.23
C ALA A 32 -13.02 8.20 12.25
N TYR A 33 -13.31 8.28 10.94
CA TYR A 33 -12.30 8.22 9.87
C TYR A 33 -12.15 9.52 9.09
N GLY A 34 -12.85 10.57 9.49
CA GLY A 34 -12.83 11.87 8.83
C GLY A 34 -13.76 11.96 7.61
N THR A 35 -13.93 13.18 7.15
CA THR A 35 -14.69 13.50 5.93
C THR A 35 -13.79 13.43 4.70
N VAL A 36 -14.38 13.22 3.53
CA VAL A 36 -13.67 13.26 2.24
C VAL A 36 -13.00 14.62 2.03
N THR A 37 -11.70 14.61 1.77
CA THR A 37 -10.88 15.78 1.41
C THR A 37 -10.48 15.79 -0.05
N GLY A 38 -10.50 14.63 -0.71
CA GLY A 38 -10.22 14.51 -2.14
C GLY A 38 -10.69 13.17 -2.67
N ARG A 39 -11.06 13.12 -3.94
CA ARG A 39 -11.40 11.89 -4.65
C ARG A 39 -11.04 12.04 -6.12
N ALA A 40 -10.32 11.07 -6.69
CA ALA A 40 -9.86 11.10 -8.07
C ALA A 40 -9.88 9.69 -8.67
N ALA A 41 -10.20 9.60 -9.96
CA ALA A 41 -10.02 8.36 -10.70
C ALA A 41 -8.51 8.06 -10.82
N ASP A 42 -8.13 6.80 -10.61
CA ASP A 42 -6.73 6.38 -10.72
C ASP A 42 -6.29 6.32 -12.20
N ARG A 43 -7.24 5.98 -13.07
CA ARG A 43 -7.05 5.97 -14.51
C ARG A 43 -7.27 7.37 -15.08
N ILE A 44 -6.32 7.86 -15.87
CA ILE A 44 -6.55 9.07 -16.67
C ILE A 44 -7.58 8.77 -17.77
N SER A 45 -8.44 9.72 -18.08
CA SER A 45 -9.40 9.55 -19.18
C SER A 45 -8.68 9.35 -20.50
N ASP A 46 -9.23 8.53 -21.38
CA ASP A 46 -8.68 8.31 -22.72
C ASP A 46 -8.50 9.64 -23.47
N ASP A 47 -9.43 10.58 -23.35
CA ASP A 47 -9.31 11.92 -23.98
C ASP A 47 -8.05 12.65 -23.51
N PHE A 48 -7.80 12.72 -22.21
CA PHE A 48 -6.60 13.33 -21.63
C PHE A 48 -5.31 12.62 -22.07
N LEU A 49 -5.32 11.28 -22.17
CA LEU A 49 -4.19 10.52 -22.70
C LEU A 49 -3.92 10.88 -24.17
N HIS A 50 -4.96 10.94 -24.99
CA HIS A 50 -4.83 11.32 -26.40
C HIS A 50 -4.36 12.77 -26.57
N GLU A 51 -4.83 13.70 -25.73
CA GLU A 51 -4.34 15.08 -25.73
C GLU A 51 -2.88 15.16 -25.32
N THR A 52 -2.47 14.44 -24.27
CA THR A 52 -1.07 14.37 -23.83
C THR A 52 -0.18 13.81 -24.94
N LEU A 53 -0.62 12.75 -25.63
CA LEU A 53 0.12 12.15 -26.75
C LEU A 53 0.22 13.08 -27.96
N LYS A 54 -0.79 13.92 -28.21
CA LYS A 54 -0.72 14.95 -29.26
C LYS A 54 0.35 16.00 -28.96
N MET A 55 0.60 16.33 -27.69
CA MET A 55 1.65 17.29 -27.30
C MET A 55 3.06 16.82 -27.68
N PHE A 56 3.27 15.50 -27.81
CA PHE A 56 4.54 14.96 -28.32
C PHE A 56 4.70 15.15 -29.83
N GLY A 57 3.67 15.58 -30.57
CA GLY A 57 3.79 15.94 -31.98
C GLY A 57 4.49 14.87 -32.80
N ASP A 58 5.48 15.27 -33.59
CA ASP A 58 6.28 14.37 -34.44
C ASP A 58 7.46 13.70 -33.71
N SER A 59 7.65 13.96 -32.40
CA SER A 59 8.69 13.30 -31.60
C SER A 59 8.34 11.85 -31.26
N MET A 60 7.07 11.47 -31.40
CA MET A 60 6.58 10.09 -31.38
C MET A 60 5.77 9.82 -32.64
N SER A 61 6.05 8.71 -33.29
CA SER A 61 5.23 8.21 -34.40
C SER A 61 3.83 7.79 -33.93
N ASP A 62 2.88 7.74 -34.85
CA ASP A 62 1.52 7.27 -34.54
C ASP A 62 1.51 5.81 -34.07
N VAL A 63 2.42 4.99 -34.57
CA VAL A 63 2.57 3.59 -34.13
C VAL A 63 2.98 3.53 -32.67
N GLU A 64 3.95 4.34 -32.24
CA GLU A 64 4.39 4.40 -30.85
C GLU A 64 3.29 4.94 -29.93
N LYS A 65 2.53 5.94 -30.38
CA LYS A 65 1.37 6.47 -29.62
C LYS A 65 0.30 5.41 -29.42
N GLN A 66 -0.04 4.65 -30.48
CA GLN A 66 -1.02 3.56 -30.39
C GLN A 66 -0.51 2.41 -29.51
N ALA A 67 0.77 2.07 -29.60
CA ALA A 67 1.39 1.08 -28.72
C ALA A 67 1.29 1.49 -27.23
N LEU A 68 1.54 2.78 -26.91
CA LEU A 68 1.40 3.28 -25.55
C LEU A 68 -0.06 3.25 -25.06
N ILE A 69 -1.02 3.59 -25.93
CA ILE A 69 -2.45 3.51 -25.57
C ILE A 69 -2.86 2.08 -25.26
N ALA A 70 -2.44 1.12 -26.09
CA ALA A 70 -2.72 -0.30 -25.86
C ALA A 70 -2.07 -0.78 -24.56
N GLU A 71 -0.80 -0.46 -24.35
CA GLU A 71 -0.07 -0.79 -23.11
C GLU A 71 -0.77 -0.19 -21.87
N TYR A 72 -1.25 1.05 -21.95
CA TYR A 72 -1.99 1.68 -20.86
C TYR A 72 -3.41 1.10 -20.67
N ALA A 73 -4.03 0.58 -21.73
CA ALA A 73 -5.29 -0.16 -21.62
C ALA A 73 -5.12 -1.49 -20.90
N ASP A 74 -4.03 -2.20 -21.20
CA ASP A 74 -3.77 -3.53 -20.66
C ASP A 74 -3.18 -3.48 -19.23
N ASN A 75 -2.25 -2.56 -18.98
CA ASN A 75 -1.44 -2.49 -17.75
C ASN A 75 -1.70 -1.25 -16.89
N GLY A 76 -2.54 -0.31 -17.34
CA GLY A 76 -2.92 0.85 -16.55
C GLY A 76 -3.87 0.50 -15.40
N PRO A 77 -4.15 1.44 -14.49
CA PRO A 77 -5.13 1.23 -13.43
C PRO A 77 -6.51 0.83 -14.00
N PRO A 78 -7.28 0.01 -13.27
CA PRO A 78 -8.65 -0.32 -13.65
C PRO A 78 -9.48 0.95 -13.85
N ALA A 79 -10.33 0.96 -14.88
CA ALA A 79 -11.11 2.15 -15.25
C ALA A 79 -12.12 2.59 -14.17
N ASP A 80 -12.49 1.67 -13.28
CA ASP A 80 -13.38 1.87 -12.15
C ASP A 80 -12.63 2.04 -10.82
N SER A 81 -11.30 2.19 -10.86
CA SER A 81 -10.48 2.43 -9.68
C SER A 81 -10.46 3.91 -9.32
N VAL A 82 -10.73 4.20 -8.04
CA VAL A 82 -10.82 5.55 -7.50
C VAL A 82 -10.07 5.60 -6.18
N THR A 83 -9.17 6.57 -6.06
CA THR A 83 -8.52 6.92 -4.79
C THR A 83 -9.27 8.07 -4.12
N GLU A 84 -9.51 7.90 -2.82
CA GLU A 84 -10.08 8.89 -1.93
C GLU A 84 -9.12 9.22 -0.80
N THR A 85 -9.08 10.48 -0.38
CA THR A 85 -8.37 10.93 0.80
C THR A 85 -9.35 11.49 1.83
N ARG A 86 -9.08 11.19 3.11
CA ARG A 86 -9.78 11.70 4.29
C ARG A 86 -8.75 12.15 5.34
N GLY A 87 -8.13 13.31 5.09
CA GLY A 87 -7.02 13.77 5.90
C GLY A 87 -5.86 12.77 5.88
N ASP A 88 -5.66 12.06 6.99
CA ASP A 88 -4.56 11.11 7.21
C ASP A 88 -4.88 9.67 6.79
N LEU A 89 -5.96 9.47 6.03
CA LEU A 89 -6.40 8.18 5.54
C LEU A 89 -6.59 8.23 4.02
N VAL A 90 -6.05 7.24 3.33
CA VAL A 90 -6.24 7.03 1.89
C VAL A 90 -7.00 5.72 1.69
N LEU A 91 -8.03 5.76 0.88
CA LEU A 91 -8.88 4.62 0.56
C LEU A 91 -8.88 4.42 -0.96
N ARG A 92 -8.79 3.17 -1.40
CA ARG A 92 -9.02 2.82 -2.80
C ARG A 92 -10.30 2.04 -2.95
N TYR A 93 -11.08 2.43 -3.94
CA TYR A 93 -12.28 1.74 -4.38
C TYR A 93 -12.04 1.15 -5.75
N GLN A 94 -12.61 -0.02 -6.00
CA GLN A 94 -12.70 -0.62 -7.32
C GLN A 94 -14.12 -1.15 -7.48
N ALA A 95 -14.75 -0.92 -8.63
CA ALA A 95 -16.16 -1.22 -8.85
C ALA A 95 -17.10 -0.67 -7.75
N ASP A 96 -16.81 0.53 -7.23
CA ASP A 96 -17.55 1.17 -6.12
C ASP A 96 -17.47 0.41 -4.78
N ARG A 97 -16.43 -0.39 -4.59
CA ARG A 97 -16.20 -1.21 -3.38
C ARG A 97 -14.83 -0.94 -2.79
N LEU A 98 -14.78 -0.65 -1.50
CA LEU A 98 -13.53 -0.45 -0.76
C LEU A 98 -12.67 -1.71 -0.86
N CYS A 99 -11.47 -1.57 -1.40
CA CYS A 99 -10.55 -2.69 -1.62
C CYS A 99 -9.15 -2.46 -1.04
N GLU A 100 -8.81 -1.22 -0.69
CA GLU A 100 -7.54 -0.87 -0.06
C GLU A 100 -7.70 0.24 0.98
N ILE A 101 -6.99 0.11 2.10
CA ILE A 101 -6.95 1.08 3.18
C ILE A 101 -5.49 1.38 3.50
N MET A 102 -5.08 2.64 3.39
CA MET A 102 -3.74 3.11 3.73
C MET A 102 -3.81 4.31 4.67
N PRO A 103 -3.53 4.14 5.97
CA PRO A 103 -3.28 5.26 6.88
C PRO A 103 -2.02 6.02 6.40
N ALA A 104 -2.17 7.28 6.01
CA ALA A 104 -1.18 8.06 5.25
C ALA A 104 -0.62 9.30 5.97
N GLY A 105 -1.16 9.71 7.13
CA GLY A 105 -0.73 10.95 7.81
C GLY A 105 -0.11 10.77 9.21
N GLN A 106 -0.35 11.72 10.15
CA GLN A 106 0.20 11.65 11.51
C GLN A 106 -0.19 10.31 12.11
N ARG A 107 0.78 9.40 12.16
CA ARG A 107 0.61 7.95 12.37
C ARG A 107 -0.44 7.65 13.43
N HIS A 108 -1.69 7.56 12.99
CA HIS A 108 -2.78 7.13 13.83
C HIS A 108 -2.37 5.75 14.35
N PRO A 109 -2.52 5.51 15.66
CA PRO A 109 -2.06 4.27 16.24
C PRO A 109 -2.76 3.12 15.52
N LEU A 110 -1.99 2.27 14.86
CA LEU A 110 -2.51 1.19 14.02
C LEU A 110 -2.22 -0.13 14.71
N PHE A 111 -3.27 -0.78 15.20
CA PHE A 111 -3.11 -1.93 16.08
C PHE A 111 -3.23 -3.25 15.32
N LEU A 112 -2.26 -4.14 15.51
CA LEU A 112 -2.34 -5.54 15.10
C LEU A 112 -1.98 -6.40 16.31
N ALA A 113 -2.83 -7.39 16.62
CA ALA A 113 -2.67 -8.25 17.80
C ALA A 113 -2.41 -7.44 19.10
N GLY A 114 -3.13 -6.31 19.25
CA GLY A 114 -3.04 -5.42 20.41
C GLY A 114 -1.79 -4.53 20.48
N ARG A 115 -0.92 -4.54 19.46
CA ARG A 115 0.30 -3.70 19.42
C ARG A 115 0.20 -2.64 18.33
N ASN A 116 0.56 -1.40 18.67
CA ASN A 116 0.61 -0.29 17.70
C ASN A 116 1.84 -0.42 16.80
N LEU A 117 1.63 -0.77 15.53
CA LEU A 117 2.69 -0.99 14.52
C LEU A 117 3.61 0.23 14.36
N PHE A 118 3.07 1.44 14.50
CA PHE A 118 3.83 2.67 14.35
C PHE A 118 4.57 3.09 15.64
N ALA A 119 4.28 2.50 16.80
CA ALA A 119 5.05 2.75 18.02
C ALA A 119 6.28 1.83 18.14
N LEU A 120 6.31 0.74 17.37
CA LEU A 120 7.39 -0.25 17.40
C LEU A 120 8.59 0.17 16.54
N GLN A 121 9.76 -0.38 16.87
CA GLN A 121 10.92 -0.36 15.98
C GLN A 121 10.69 -1.30 14.81
N SER A 122 11.29 -1.03 13.65
CA SER A 122 11.00 -1.78 12.44
C SER A 122 11.17 -3.29 12.56
N LEU A 123 12.25 -3.75 13.22
CA LEU A 123 12.48 -5.18 13.39
C LEU A 123 11.38 -5.83 14.23
N GLU A 124 10.88 -5.14 15.26
CA GLU A 124 9.77 -5.64 16.07
C GLU A 124 8.46 -5.65 15.29
N THR A 125 8.20 -4.63 14.46
CA THR A 125 7.03 -4.60 13.58
C THR A 125 7.07 -5.74 12.57
N LEU A 126 8.20 -5.95 11.89
CA LEU A 126 8.38 -7.03 10.91
C LEU A 126 8.24 -8.40 11.58
N GLY A 127 8.86 -8.59 12.75
CA GLY A 127 8.72 -9.84 13.51
C GLY A 127 7.28 -10.11 13.99
N LEU A 128 6.54 -9.06 14.38
CA LEU A 128 5.11 -9.19 14.69
C LEU A 128 4.30 -9.59 13.45
N LEU A 129 4.54 -8.93 12.31
CA LEU A 129 3.86 -9.23 11.06
C LEU A 129 4.15 -10.66 10.60
N GLU A 130 5.41 -11.12 10.60
CA GLU A 130 5.76 -12.51 10.29
C GLU A 130 5.09 -13.50 11.26
N GLY A 131 5.06 -13.17 12.55
CA GLY A 131 4.43 -13.99 13.57
C GLY A 131 2.92 -14.17 13.37
N VAL A 132 2.19 -13.09 13.07
CA VAL A 132 0.75 -13.15 12.80
C VAL A 132 0.47 -13.75 11.42
N ASN A 133 1.32 -13.47 10.43
CA ASN A 133 1.25 -14.03 9.09
C ASN A 133 1.51 -15.54 9.06
N GLY A 134 2.27 -16.07 10.03
CA GLY A 134 2.61 -17.50 10.12
C GLY A 134 3.66 -17.95 9.10
N SER A 135 4.23 -17.03 8.33
CA SER A 135 5.33 -17.28 7.39
C SER A 135 6.21 -16.04 7.25
N PRO A 136 7.44 -16.19 6.71
CA PRO A 136 8.27 -15.04 6.36
C PRO A 136 7.56 -14.09 5.40
N GLY A 137 7.94 -12.81 5.44
CA GLY A 137 7.47 -11.81 4.48
C GLY A 137 8.17 -11.94 3.12
N ARG A 138 7.57 -11.31 2.11
CA ARG A 138 8.19 -11.05 0.81
C ARG A 138 8.75 -9.64 0.78
N TYR A 139 10.03 -9.48 0.46
CA TYR A 139 10.72 -8.18 0.55
C TYR A 139 11.21 -7.70 -0.81
N ALA A 140 11.02 -6.42 -1.11
CA ALA A 140 11.44 -5.76 -2.35
C ALA A 140 11.74 -4.28 -2.08
N ASP A 141 12.91 -3.79 -2.49
CA ASP A 141 13.31 -2.39 -2.28
C ASP A 141 13.11 -1.93 -0.83
N THR A 142 12.04 -1.17 -0.54
CA THR A 142 11.65 -0.74 0.80
C THR A 142 10.34 -1.36 1.31
N GLU A 143 9.69 -2.18 0.48
CA GLU A 143 8.43 -2.85 0.74
C GLU A 143 8.65 -4.24 1.35
N ALA A 144 7.73 -4.62 2.25
CA ALA A 144 7.51 -5.98 2.69
C ALA A 144 6.02 -6.33 2.60
N ALA A 145 5.70 -7.51 2.06
CA ALA A 145 4.34 -8.03 1.93
C ALA A 145 4.13 -9.32 2.75
N PHE A 146 2.97 -9.42 3.37
CA PHE A 146 2.56 -10.50 4.28
C PHE A 146 1.26 -11.11 3.77
N ASP A 147 1.40 -12.13 2.92
CA ASP A 147 0.32 -12.60 2.08
C ASP A 147 -0.86 -13.23 2.84
N ASN A 148 -0.61 -13.93 3.96
CA ASN A 148 -1.71 -14.50 4.73
C ASN A 148 -2.55 -13.41 5.43
N LEU A 149 -1.99 -12.21 5.59
CA LEU A 149 -2.68 -11.06 6.17
C LEU A 149 -3.28 -10.12 5.13
N ALA A 150 -2.86 -10.23 3.87
CA ALA A 150 -3.10 -9.23 2.82
C ALA A 150 -2.66 -7.81 3.24
N ILE A 151 -1.50 -7.72 3.90
CA ILE A 151 -0.90 -6.45 4.35
C ILE A 151 0.43 -6.26 3.63
N SER A 152 0.71 -5.06 3.15
CA SER A 152 2.07 -4.64 2.83
C SER A 152 2.48 -3.40 3.62
N VAL A 153 3.78 -3.26 3.83
CA VAL A 153 4.37 -2.14 4.56
C VAL A 153 5.55 -1.60 3.78
N SER A 154 5.76 -0.29 3.83
CA SER A 154 6.93 0.36 3.23
C SER A 154 7.69 1.17 4.28
N GLY A 155 9.00 1.31 4.12
CA GLY A 155 9.84 2.11 5.03
C GLY A 155 10.17 1.43 6.36
N PHE A 156 9.85 0.14 6.52
CA PHE A 156 10.29 -0.67 7.69
C PHE A 156 11.57 -1.45 7.41
N SER A 157 11.82 -1.79 6.16
CA SER A 157 13.01 -2.54 5.75
C SER A 157 13.61 -1.95 4.49
N VAL A 158 14.86 -2.31 4.22
CA VAL A 158 15.46 -2.16 2.90
C VAL A 158 16.11 -3.48 2.50
N ARG A 159 15.87 -3.90 1.26
CA ARG A 159 16.59 -5.01 0.64
C ARG A 159 17.90 -4.47 0.07
N GLU A 160 19.02 -4.87 0.66
CA GLU A 160 20.37 -4.49 0.19
C GLU A 160 20.86 -5.45 -0.90
N SER A 161 20.43 -6.72 -0.86
CA SER A 161 20.73 -7.75 -1.87
C SER A 161 19.72 -8.90 -1.80
N ASN A 162 19.88 -9.94 -2.63
CA ASN A 162 18.99 -11.13 -2.64
C ASN A 162 18.96 -11.90 -1.31
N SER A 163 19.97 -11.71 -0.46
CA SER A 163 20.15 -12.48 0.78
C SER A 163 20.17 -11.61 2.03
N VAL A 164 19.96 -10.29 1.89
CA VAL A 164 20.12 -9.33 2.99
C VAL A 164 18.94 -8.35 3.00
N VAL A 165 18.15 -8.45 4.07
CA VAL A 165 17.11 -7.49 4.43
C VAL A 165 17.51 -6.83 5.74
N LEU A 166 17.59 -5.50 5.73
CA LEU A 166 17.96 -4.71 6.90
C LEU A 166 16.71 -3.97 7.40
N ALA A 167 16.46 -4.02 8.71
CA ALA A 167 15.41 -3.20 9.32
C ALA A 167 15.86 -1.73 9.39
N LEU A 168 15.02 -0.81 8.91
CA LEU A 168 15.28 0.64 8.97
C LEU A 168 15.09 1.17 10.40
N LYS A 169 15.77 2.27 10.74
CA LYS A 169 15.78 2.85 12.09
C LYS A 169 15.25 4.30 12.07
N GLY A 170 14.97 4.83 13.27
CA GLY A 170 14.47 6.19 13.52
C GLY A 170 15.20 7.35 12.82
N SER A 171 16.47 7.17 12.49
CA SER A 171 17.30 8.18 11.83
C SER A 171 17.19 8.17 10.30
N ASP A 172 16.52 7.19 9.71
CA ASP A 172 16.34 7.07 8.26
C ASP A 172 15.07 7.79 7.82
N GLU A 173 15.15 8.66 6.82
CA GLU A 173 14.00 9.42 6.30
C GLU A 173 12.88 8.49 5.83
N ARG A 174 13.22 7.34 5.23
CA ARG A 174 12.23 6.35 4.78
C ARG A 174 11.47 5.71 5.94
N PHE A 175 12.11 5.59 7.10
CA PHE A 175 11.42 5.16 8.33
C PHE A 175 10.46 6.25 8.84
N LEU A 176 10.78 7.52 8.60
CA LEU A 176 9.88 8.64 8.91
C LEU A 176 8.65 8.67 7.97
N GLU A 177 8.78 8.09 6.78
CA GLU A 177 7.71 8.00 5.78
C GLU A 177 7.04 6.63 5.71
N ARG A 178 7.27 5.76 6.70
CA ARG A 178 6.75 4.39 6.67
C ARG A 178 5.22 4.33 6.58
N THR A 179 4.74 3.42 5.74
CA THR A 179 3.31 3.23 5.46
C THR A 179 2.90 1.79 5.71
N VAL A 180 1.61 1.58 5.95
CA VAL A 180 0.97 0.26 6.02
C VAL A 180 -0.25 0.29 5.12
N THR A 181 -0.37 -0.71 4.26
CA THR A 181 -1.48 -0.85 3.32
C THR A 181 -2.19 -2.16 3.57
N LEU A 182 -3.50 -2.10 3.77
CA LEU A 182 -4.38 -3.24 4.02
C LEU A 182 -5.20 -3.53 2.77
N ARG A 183 -5.40 -4.80 2.45
CA ARG A 183 -6.23 -5.25 1.32
C ARG A 183 -7.10 -6.44 1.70
N GLU A 184 -8.14 -6.69 0.91
CA GLU A 184 -8.93 -7.93 1.02
C GLU A 184 -8.14 -9.14 0.51
N VAL A 185 -7.44 -8.93 -0.60
CA VAL A 185 -6.63 -9.94 -1.28
C VAL A 185 -5.15 -9.55 -1.24
N PRO A 186 -4.24 -10.53 -1.12
CA PRO A 186 -2.80 -10.25 -1.07
C PRO A 186 -2.32 -9.55 -2.34
N TYR A 187 -1.39 -8.60 -2.20
CA TYR A 187 -0.75 -7.94 -3.34
C TYR A 187 0.29 -8.88 -3.96
N VAL A 188 -0.11 -9.63 -4.99
CA VAL A 188 0.72 -10.61 -5.70
C VAL A 188 0.64 -10.35 -7.21
N PRO A 189 1.14 -9.21 -7.70
CA PRO A 189 1.19 -8.95 -9.14
C PRO A 189 2.15 -9.96 -9.78
N GLU A 190 1.64 -10.84 -10.64
CA GLU A 190 2.42 -11.92 -11.27
C GLU A 190 3.68 -11.39 -11.98
N GLU A 191 3.56 -10.22 -12.61
CA GLU A 191 4.64 -9.58 -13.35
C GLU A 191 5.76 -9.04 -12.46
N GLU A 192 5.49 -8.71 -11.20
CA GLU A 192 6.49 -8.16 -10.27
C GLU A 192 7.01 -9.20 -9.25
N LEU A 193 6.50 -10.44 -9.30
CA LEU A 193 6.91 -11.49 -8.36
C LEU A 193 8.43 -11.70 -8.33
N HIS A 194 9.09 -11.57 -9.48
CA HIS A 194 10.54 -11.72 -9.63
C HIS A 194 11.35 -10.69 -8.82
N ARG A 195 10.74 -9.55 -8.47
CA ARG A 195 11.35 -8.52 -7.62
C ARG A 195 11.34 -8.90 -6.14
N TYR A 196 10.50 -9.83 -5.68
CA TYR A 196 10.44 -10.16 -4.24
C TYR A 196 11.36 -11.31 -3.85
N VAL A 197 11.93 -11.22 -2.64
CA VAL A 197 12.62 -12.34 -1.99
C VAL A 197 11.85 -12.77 -0.74
N LEU A 198 11.64 -14.09 -0.59
CA LEU A 198 11.09 -14.65 0.63
C LEU A 198 12.22 -14.74 1.66
N PHE A 199 12.09 -13.98 2.75
CA PHE A 199 13.15 -13.87 3.76
C PHE A 199 12.53 -13.59 5.12
N SER A 200 13.20 -13.95 6.22
CA SER A 200 12.79 -13.50 7.56
C SER A 200 13.64 -12.30 7.97
N ALA A 201 13.02 -11.20 8.36
CA ALA A 201 13.75 -10.04 8.83
C ALA A 201 14.61 -10.40 10.05
N ARG A 202 15.90 -10.03 10.02
CA ARG A 202 16.83 -10.22 11.14
C ARG A 202 17.40 -8.88 11.58
N ALA A 203 17.81 -8.80 12.84
CA ALA A 203 18.67 -7.73 13.28
C ALA A 203 19.97 -7.77 12.47
N VAL A 204 20.40 -6.63 11.96
CA VAL A 204 21.79 -6.47 11.50
C VAL A 204 22.65 -6.54 12.76
N THR A 205 23.22 -7.71 13.04
CA THR A 205 24.39 -7.76 13.94
C THR A 205 25.48 -6.99 13.22
N ASP A 206 26.09 -6.02 13.92
CA ASP A 206 27.11 -5.12 13.39
C ASP A 206 28.00 -5.80 12.33
N ARG A 207 28.17 -5.13 11.18
CA ARG A 207 29.12 -5.56 10.14
C ARG A 207 30.44 -5.92 10.85
N PRO A 208 31.05 -7.09 10.61
CA PRO A 208 32.46 -7.23 10.90
C PRO A 208 33.16 -6.20 10.01
N GLY A 209 33.91 -5.28 10.63
CA GLY A 209 34.72 -4.29 9.94
C GLY A 209 35.82 -4.90 9.09
#